data_AF-A0A0M1HU74-F1
#
_entry.id   AF-A0A0M1HU74-F1
#
_cell.length_a   1.000
_cell.length_b   1.000
_cell.length_c   1.000
_cell.angle_alpha   90.00
_cell.angle_beta   90.00
_cell.angle_gamma   90.00
#
_symmetry.space_group_name_H-M   'P 1'
#
loop_
_entity.id
_entity.type
_entity.pdbx_description
1 polymer ?
#
loop_
_entity_poly.entity_id
_entity_poly.type
_entity_poly.pdbx_seq_one_letter_code
_entity_poly.pdbx_strand_id
1 'polypeptide(L)'
;MNENIIPYVPIADRVHAKNENSQLVCQQFFNMVDQLVKAQITFNHDTTIGFLSICPEQINDLIEELSKTDHSIDKLDIKILELALNDLTYPKYLGVHQVTSPIWNNTSVAVWQFQLNRIARDKNMQPYDNDFLLDQALATLRIWRQSLEAIGNDTQVTYNNNDLIYKLIDIEDKLEKVQDQLE
;
A
#
# COMPACT_ATOMS: atom_id res chain seq x y z
N MET A 1 2.75 -24.43 1.59
CA MET A 1 3.16 -23.21 0.86
C MET A 1 2.53 -22.03 1.59
N ASN A 2 3.30 -21.01 1.96
CA ASN A 2 2.76 -19.83 2.66
C ASN A 2 1.96 -18.97 1.67
N GLU A 3 0.63 -19.05 1.74
CA GLU A 3 -0.30 -18.39 0.80
C GLU A 3 -0.55 -16.90 1.11
N ASN A 4 0.16 -16.29 2.07
CA ASN A 4 -0.07 -14.90 2.49
C ASN A 4 1.18 -14.00 2.42
N ILE A 5 2.05 -14.21 1.43
CA ILE A 5 3.13 -13.24 1.17
C ILE A 5 2.60 -12.26 0.15
N ILE A 6 2.00 -11.16 0.61
CA ILE A 6 1.80 -9.99 -0.25
C ILE A 6 3.21 -9.61 -0.76
N PRO A 7 3.45 -9.62 -2.08
CA PRO A 7 4.76 -9.30 -2.61
C PRO A 7 5.15 -7.89 -2.18
N TYR A 8 6.38 -7.73 -1.69
CA TYR A 8 6.90 -6.41 -1.34
C TYR A 8 6.81 -5.48 -2.55
N VAL A 9 6.10 -4.37 -2.39
CA VAL A 9 6.00 -3.34 -3.42
C VAL A 9 7.01 -2.23 -3.08
N PRO A 10 7.98 -1.94 -3.95
CA PRO A 10 8.96 -0.86 -3.74
C PRO A 10 8.29 0.47 -3.37
N ILE A 11 8.85 1.19 -2.40
CA ILE A 11 8.27 2.40 -1.83
C ILE A 11 8.86 3.64 -2.47
N ALA A 12 10.13 3.62 -2.88
CA ALA A 12 10.88 4.80 -3.28
C ALA A 12 10.21 5.63 -4.38
N ASP A 13 9.75 4.98 -5.46
CA ASP A 13 9.10 5.64 -6.60
C ASP A 13 7.74 6.26 -6.25
N ARG A 14 7.17 5.87 -5.11
CA ARG A 14 5.87 6.34 -4.63
C ARG A 14 5.99 7.42 -3.55
N VAL A 15 7.21 7.71 -3.10
CA VAL A 15 7.46 8.71 -2.05
C VAL A 15 6.96 10.08 -2.51
N HIS A 16 6.25 10.75 -1.62
CA HIS A 16 5.78 12.11 -1.84
C HIS A 16 5.98 12.93 -0.58
N ALA A 17 6.62 14.09 -0.71
CA ALA A 17 6.84 15.04 0.37
C ALA A 17 6.35 16.43 -0.03
N LYS A 18 6.15 17.30 0.96
CA LYS A 18 5.68 18.67 0.73
C LYS A 18 6.67 19.55 -0.03
N ASN A 19 7.97 19.23 0.04
CA ASN A 19 9.03 19.98 -0.63
C ASN A 19 9.99 19.04 -1.37
N GLU A 20 10.60 19.55 -2.44
CA GLU A 20 11.44 18.78 -3.36
C GLU A 20 12.69 18.22 -2.69
N ASN A 21 13.32 18.98 -1.79
CA ASN A 21 14.51 18.54 -1.06
C ASN A 21 14.20 17.34 -0.15
N SER A 22 13.11 17.39 0.61
CA SER A 22 12.68 16.29 1.48
C SER A 22 12.21 15.10 0.66
N GLN A 23 11.59 15.33 -0.49
CA GLN A 23 11.24 14.24 -1.41
C GLN A 23 12.49 13.50 -1.88
N LEU A 24 13.54 14.21 -2.30
CA LEU A 24 14.78 13.60 -2.76
C LEU A 24 15.47 12.79 -1.65
N VAL A 25 15.60 13.36 -0.45
CA VAL A 25 16.20 12.68 0.71
C VAL A 25 15.39 11.44 1.12
N CYS A 26 14.06 11.56 1.19
CA CYS A 26 13.21 10.43 1.54
C CYS A 26 13.21 9.36 0.44
N GLN A 27 13.26 9.75 -0.84
CA GLN A 27 13.35 8.81 -1.94
C GLN A 27 14.68 8.05 -1.92
N GLN A 28 15.79 8.69 -1.59
CA GLN A 28 17.08 8.01 -1.36
C GLN A 28 16.98 7.02 -0.20
N PHE A 29 16.39 7.42 0.93
CA PHE A 29 16.16 6.53 2.07
C PHE A 29 15.31 5.31 1.70
N PHE A 30 14.16 5.52 1.05
CA PHE A 30 13.29 4.40 0.66
C PHE A 30 13.88 3.56 -0.48
N ASN A 31 14.73 4.11 -1.35
CA ASN A 31 15.49 3.32 -2.33
C ASN A 31 16.42 2.33 -1.63
N MET A 32 17.11 2.77 -0.58
CA MET A 32 17.92 1.89 0.25
C MET A 32 17.06 0.81 0.92
N VAL A 33 15.94 1.19 1.55
CA VAL A 33 14.99 0.22 2.15
C VAL A 33 14.53 -0.81 1.10
N ASP A 34 14.19 -0.38 -0.12
CA ASP A 34 13.78 -1.26 -1.21
C ASP A 34 14.87 -2.25 -1.63
N GLN A 35 16.13 -1.82 -1.64
CA GLN A 35 17.28 -2.70 -1.91
C GLN A 35 17.50 -3.72 -0.79
N LEU A 36 17.36 -3.28 0.47
CA LEU A 36 17.53 -4.15 1.63
C LEU A 36 16.46 -5.25 1.69
N VAL A 37 15.21 -4.92 1.37
CA VAL A 37 14.15 -5.94 1.28
C VAL A 37 14.42 -6.93 0.14
N LYS A 38 14.92 -6.46 -1.01
CA LYS A 38 15.36 -7.35 -2.11
C LYS A 38 16.52 -8.27 -1.68
N ALA A 39 17.39 -7.81 -0.79
CA ALA A 39 18.46 -8.59 -0.18
C ALA A 39 17.99 -9.52 0.96
N GLN A 40 16.67 -9.68 1.15
CA GLN A 40 16.03 -10.51 2.17
C GLN A 40 16.19 -10.00 3.62
N ILE A 41 16.56 -8.73 3.80
CA ILE A 41 16.49 -8.10 5.13
C ILE A 41 15.03 -7.86 5.48
N THR A 42 14.65 -8.27 6.69
CA THR A 42 13.28 -8.16 7.19
C THR A 42 13.09 -6.89 8.00
N PHE A 43 12.07 -6.11 7.67
CA PHE A 43 11.56 -5.02 8.49
C PHE A 43 10.25 -5.44 9.14
N ASN A 44 9.88 -4.76 10.24
CA ASN A 44 8.60 -5.01 10.86
C ASN A 44 7.51 -4.35 10.00
N HIS A 45 6.82 -5.18 9.22
CA HIS A 45 5.70 -4.76 8.38
C HIS A 45 4.43 -5.49 8.82
N ASP A 46 3.52 -4.75 9.45
CA ASP A 46 2.19 -5.25 9.75
C ASP A 46 1.27 -4.95 8.55
N THR A 47 1.02 -5.99 7.77
CA THR A 47 0.19 -5.93 6.56
C THR A 47 -1.29 -5.75 6.85
N THR A 48 -1.76 -6.00 8.09
CA THR A 48 -3.17 -5.88 8.47
C THR A 48 -3.58 -4.43 8.69
N ILE A 49 -2.70 -3.64 9.31
CA ILE A 49 -2.89 -2.22 9.59
C ILE A 49 -2.11 -1.31 8.64
N GLY A 50 -1.22 -1.89 7.82
CA GLY A 50 -0.39 -1.19 6.85
C GLY A 50 0.75 -0.40 7.50
N PHE A 51 1.28 -0.86 8.63
CA PHE A 51 2.39 -0.17 9.31
C PHE A 51 3.73 -0.78 8.95
N LEU A 52 4.64 0.07 8.49
CA LEU A 52 6.05 -0.24 8.34
C LEU A 52 6.80 0.41 9.50
N SER A 53 7.55 -0.38 10.26
CA SER A 53 8.36 0.09 11.37
C SER A 53 9.83 -0.22 11.11
N ILE A 54 10.65 0.82 11.13
CA ILE A 54 12.09 0.74 10.83
C ILE A 54 12.85 1.22 12.06
N CYS A 55 13.78 0.40 12.56
CA CYS A 55 14.67 0.81 13.63
C CYS A 55 15.79 1.71 13.08
N PRO A 56 16.01 2.92 13.62
CA PRO A 56 17.09 3.80 13.19
C PRO A 56 18.47 3.16 13.33
N GLU A 57 18.68 2.35 14.38
CA GLU A 57 19.95 1.66 14.61
C GLU A 57 20.23 0.61 13.52
N GLN A 58 19.20 -0.13 13.09
CA GLN A 58 19.33 -1.06 11.96
C GLN A 58 19.74 -0.33 10.68
N ILE A 59 19.22 0.88 10.45
CA ILE A 59 19.61 1.70 9.29
C ILE A 59 21.08 2.14 9.41
N ASN A 60 21.54 2.53 10.59
CA ASN A 60 22.93 2.94 10.80
C ASN A 60 23.91 1.79 10.55
N ASP A 61 23.61 0.62 11.11
CA ASP A 61 24.44 -0.58 10.93
C ASP A 61 24.49 -0.98 9.45
N LEU A 62 23.36 -0.87 8.74
CA LEU A 62 23.26 -1.21 7.32
C LEU A 62 23.94 -0.18 6.41
N ILE A 63 23.87 1.12 6.73
CA ILE A 63 24.66 2.15 6.02
C ILE A 63 26.15 1.86 6.20
N GLU A 64 26.58 1.49 7.41
CA GLU A 64 27.97 1.15 7.67
C GLU A 64 28.41 -0.09 6.88
N GLU A 65 27.56 -1.13 6.82
CA GLU A 65 27.84 -2.34 6.06
C GLU A 65 27.88 -2.10 4.55
N LEU A 66 26.91 -1.37 4.00
CA LEU A 66 26.83 -1.06 2.57
C LEU A 66 27.96 -0.11 2.12
N SER A 67 28.41 0.80 3.00
CA SER A 67 29.53 1.70 2.71
C SER A 67 30.87 0.97 2.52
N LYS A 68 30.98 -0.27 3.03
CA LYS A 68 32.15 -1.15 2.85
C LYS A 68 32.15 -1.83 1.47
N THR A 69 31.00 -1.97 0.84
CA THR A 69 30.80 -2.67 -0.44
C THR A 69 30.64 -1.74 -1.63
N ASP A 70 30.01 -0.58 -1.44
CA ASP A 70 29.81 0.43 -2.47
C ASP A 70 30.00 1.84 -1.89
N HIS A 71 31.09 2.50 -2.26
CA HIS A 71 31.47 3.83 -1.77
C HIS A 71 30.60 4.97 -2.34
N SER A 72 29.62 4.66 -3.21
CA SER A 72 28.70 5.64 -3.80
C SER A 72 27.49 5.97 -2.92
N ILE A 73 27.30 5.25 -1.82
CA ILE A 73 26.27 5.57 -0.81
C ILE A 73 26.84 6.68 0.07
N ASP A 74 26.84 7.90 -0.48
CA ASP A 74 27.17 9.08 0.29
C ASP A 74 26.22 9.18 1.47
N LYS A 75 26.82 9.27 2.67
CA LYS A 75 26.19 9.30 3.99
C LYS A 75 24.85 10.02 3.97
N LEU A 76 23.77 9.25 4.06
CA LEU A 76 22.47 9.79 4.40
C LEU A 76 22.57 10.39 5.81
N ASP A 77 22.56 11.72 5.92
CA ASP A 77 22.60 12.37 7.23
C ASP A 77 21.27 12.14 7.94
N ILE A 78 21.30 11.32 9.00
CA ILE A 78 20.12 10.94 9.79
C ILE A 78 19.40 12.18 10.33
N LYS A 79 20.11 13.25 10.67
CA LYS A 79 19.48 14.48 11.17
C LYS A 79 18.69 15.19 10.08
N ILE A 80 19.20 15.17 8.85
CA ILE A 80 18.51 15.72 7.68
C ILE A 80 17.33 14.82 7.32
N LEU A 81 17.52 13.50 7.40
CA LEU A 81 16.45 12.53 7.18
C LEU A 81 15.30 12.76 8.16
N GLU A 82 15.54 12.80 9.47
CA GLU A 82 14.49 13.00 10.48
C GLU A 82 13.65 14.26 10.23
N LEU A 83 14.29 15.35 9.81
CA LEU A 83 13.58 16.57 9.41
C LEU A 83 12.74 16.34 8.16
N ALA A 84 13.30 15.69 7.13
CA ALA A 84 12.61 15.37 5.89
C ALA A 84 11.43 14.40 6.08
N LEU A 85 11.52 13.45 7.02
CA LEU A 85 10.45 12.49 7.32
C LEU A 85 9.18 13.20 7.81
N ASN A 86 9.30 14.34 8.52
CA ASN A 86 8.14 15.12 8.97
C ASN A 86 7.38 15.78 7.81
N ASP A 87 8.04 15.97 6.67
CA ASP A 87 7.45 16.54 5.47
C ASP A 87 6.84 15.49 4.53
N LEU A 88 6.92 14.19 4.88
CA LEU A 88 6.32 13.11 4.11
C LEU A 88 4.79 13.19 4.11
N THR A 89 4.25 13.27 2.90
CA THR A 89 2.83 13.02 2.63
C THR A 89 2.59 11.53 2.42
N TYR A 90 3.51 10.84 1.74
CA TYR A 90 3.49 9.38 1.57
C TYR A 90 4.92 8.79 1.52
N PRO A 91 5.19 7.67 2.22
CA PRO A 91 4.35 7.07 3.26
C PRO A 91 4.21 8.01 4.46
N LYS A 92 3.06 7.99 5.14
CA LYS A 92 2.80 8.97 6.22
C LYS A 92 3.62 8.62 7.45
N TYR A 93 4.57 9.48 7.80
CA TYR A 93 5.36 9.33 9.01
C TYR A 93 4.50 9.60 10.25
N LEU A 94 4.52 8.65 11.20
CA LEU A 94 3.77 8.72 12.45
C LEU A 94 4.64 9.06 13.66
N GLY A 95 5.94 9.28 13.45
CA GLY A 95 6.90 9.55 14.51
C GLY A 95 7.61 8.31 15.03
N VAL A 96 8.28 8.47 16.17
CA VAL A 96 8.98 7.41 16.89
C VAL A 96 8.00 6.70 17.82
N HIS A 97 7.89 5.37 17.69
CA HIS A 97 7.05 4.53 18.54
C HIS A 97 7.86 3.42 19.19
N GLN A 98 7.38 2.92 20.31
CA GLN A 98 7.93 1.72 20.95
C GLN A 98 7.15 0.51 20.45
N VAL A 99 7.82 -0.38 19.73
CA VAL A 99 7.18 -1.58 19.16
C VAL A 99 7.90 -2.82 19.68
N THR A 100 7.12 -3.78 20.14
CA THR A 100 7.60 -5.12 20.49
C THR A 100 7.30 -6.06 19.34
N SER A 101 8.31 -6.77 18.82
CA SER A 101 8.15 -7.64 17.67
C SER A 101 9.06 -8.87 17.72
N PRO A 102 8.64 -10.01 17.13
CA PRO A 102 9.50 -11.18 17.01
C PRO A 102 10.82 -10.91 16.28
N ILE A 103 10.86 -9.94 15.36
CA ILE A 103 12.10 -9.60 14.64
C ILE A 103 13.18 -9.01 15.55
N TRP A 104 12.79 -8.50 16.72
CA TRP A 104 13.70 -8.01 17.76
C TRP A 104 13.63 -8.88 19.01
N ASN A 105 13.40 -10.19 18.86
CA ASN A 105 13.32 -11.14 19.97
C ASN A 105 12.29 -10.76 21.05
N ASN A 106 11.18 -10.13 20.65
CA ASN A 106 10.14 -9.61 21.54
C ASN A 106 10.65 -8.59 22.57
N THR A 107 11.69 -7.83 22.22
CA THR A 107 12.13 -6.67 22.99
C THR A 107 11.41 -5.40 22.50
N SER A 108 11.20 -4.44 23.40
CA SER A 108 10.66 -3.13 23.04
C SER A 108 11.76 -2.29 22.40
N VAL A 109 11.58 -1.92 21.14
CA VAL A 109 12.55 -1.13 20.36
C VAL A 109 11.91 0.16 19.89
N ALA A 110 12.66 1.26 19.95
CA ALA A 110 12.27 2.55 19.41
C ALA A 110 12.41 2.54 17.88
N VAL A 111 11.31 2.79 17.17
CA VAL A 111 11.25 2.67 15.70
C VAL A 111 10.55 3.85 15.07
N TRP A 112 10.98 4.21 13.86
CA TRP A 112 10.23 5.10 12.99
C TRP A 112 9.06 4.33 12.39
N GLN A 113 7.84 4.79 12.68
CA GLN A 113 6.63 4.16 12.17
C GLN A 113 6.07 4.95 10.99
N PHE A 114 5.74 4.22 9.93
CA PHE A 114 5.16 4.73 8.70
C PHE A 114 3.83 4.03 8.43
N GLN A 115 2.81 4.81 8.11
CA GLN A 115 1.55 4.29 7.56
C GLN A 115 1.68 4.22 6.04
N LEU A 116 1.68 2.99 5.52
CA LEU A 116 1.51 2.70 4.10
C LEU A 116 0.03 2.72 3.72
N ASN A 117 -0.26 2.71 2.42
CA ASN A 117 -1.62 2.56 1.94
C ASN A 117 -2.22 1.25 2.48
N ARG A 118 -3.31 1.37 3.24
CA ARG A 118 -4.09 0.22 3.70
C ARG A 118 -4.78 -0.40 2.49
N ILE A 119 -4.58 -1.71 2.28
CA ILE A 119 -5.48 -2.52 1.45
C ILE A 119 -6.68 -2.99 2.31
N ALA A 120 -6.56 -2.92 3.64
CA ALA A 120 -7.65 -3.26 4.55
C ALA A 120 -8.70 -2.14 4.57
N ARG A 121 -9.92 -2.48 4.15
CA ARG A 121 -11.13 -1.68 4.41
C ARG A 121 -11.19 -1.43 5.91
N ASP A 122 -11.14 -0.16 6.31
CA ASP A 122 -11.19 0.22 7.72
C ASP A 122 -12.47 -0.33 8.37
N LYS A 123 -12.43 -0.76 9.63
CA LYS A 123 -13.63 -1.13 10.41
C LYS A 123 -14.65 0.04 10.52
N ASN A 124 -14.21 1.25 10.21
CA ASN A 124 -14.98 2.50 10.23
C ASN A 124 -15.35 2.99 8.82
N MET A 125 -15.03 2.26 7.76
CA MET A 125 -15.65 2.53 6.47
C MET A 125 -17.13 2.22 6.69
N GLN A 126 -18.00 3.24 6.57
CA GLN A 126 -19.43 2.97 6.64
C GLN A 126 -19.71 1.82 5.67
N PRO A 127 -20.34 0.72 6.14
CA PRO A 127 -20.79 -0.30 5.21
C PRO A 127 -21.55 0.44 4.11
N TYR A 128 -21.24 0.13 2.86
CA TYR A 128 -21.92 0.75 1.74
C TYR A 128 -23.42 0.65 2.02
N ASP A 129 -24.10 1.80 2.05
CA ASP A 129 -25.54 1.83 2.24
C ASP A 129 -26.17 0.96 1.14
N ASN A 130 -27.24 0.24 1.44
CA ASN A 130 -27.88 -0.65 0.47
C ASN A 130 -28.32 0.14 -0.77
N ASP A 131 -28.72 1.39 -0.57
CA ASP A 131 -29.03 2.34 -1.64
C ASP A 131 -27.80 2.58 -2.54
N PHE A 132 -26.61 2.69 -1.97
CA PHE A 132 -25.37 2.84 -2.73
C PHE A 132 -24.99 1.57 -3.50
N LEU A 133 -25.15 0.39 -2.88
CA LEU A 133 -24.89 -0.90 -3.55
C LEU A 133 -25.87 -1.14 -4.70
N LEU A 134 -27.15 -0.82 -4.50
CA LEU A 134 -28.19 -0.87 -5.52
C LEU A 134 -27.91 0.12 -6.66
N ASP A 135 -27.55 1.36 -6.35
CA ASP A 135 -27.20 2.36 -7.35
C ASP A 135 -25.99 1.94 -8.17
N GLN A 136 -24.97 1.35 -7.55
CA GLN A 136 -23.79 0.84 -8.24
C GLN A 136 -24.12 -0.35 -9.14
N ALA A 137 -24.95 -1.29 -8.68
CA ALA A 137 -25.41 -2.42 -9.48
C ALA A 137 -26.25 -1.93 -10.68
N LEU A 138 -27.18 -0.99 -10.46
CA LEU A 138 -28.02 -0.40 -11.51
C LEU A 138 -27.18 0.39 -12.54
N ALA A 139 -26.19 1.17 -12.10
CA ALA A 139 -25.28 1.86 -12.99
C ALA A 139 -24.45 0.88 -13.85
N THR A 140 -23.96 -0.19 -13.24
CA THR A 140 -23.19 -1.24 -13.93
C THR A 140 -24.04 -1.96 -14.97
N LEU A 141 -25.29 -2.32 -14.63
CA LEU A 141 -26.26 -2.89 -15.57
C LEU A 141 -26.62 -1.94 -16.71
N ARG A 142 -26.76 -0.63 -16.45
CA ARG A 142 -27.04 0.38 -17.48
C ARG A 142 -25.89 0.50 -18.48
N ILE A 143 -24.65 0.57 -17.99
CA ILE A 143 -23.45 0.62 -18.85
C ILE A 143 -23.38 -0.67 -19.68
N TRP A 144 -23.61 -1.82 -19.05
CA TRP A 144 -23.58 -3.10 -19.75
C TRP A 144 -24.65 -3.18 -20.84
N ARG A 145 -25.90 -2.80 -20.54
CA ARG A 145 -26.99 -2.73 -21.52
C ARG A 145 -26.64 -1.81 -22.69
N GLN A 146 -26.15 -0.60 -22.41
CA GLN A 146 -25.75 0.35 -23.47
C GLN A 146 -24.63 -0.20 -24.35
N SER A 147 -23.66 -0.90 -23.76
CA SER A 147 -22.59 -1.54 -24.52
C SER A 147 -23.10 -2.71 -25.37
N LEU A 148 -24.04 -3.52 -24.88
CA LEU A 148 -24.69 -4.57 -25.67
C LEU A 148 -25.58 -4.00 -26.78
N GLU A 149 -26.30 -2.91 -26.53
CA GLU A 149 -27.11 -2.20 -27.53
C GLU A 149 -26.23 -1.56 -28.63
N ALA A 150 -25.02 -1.10 -28.28
CA ALA A 150 -24.06 -0.55 -29.22
C ALA A 150 -23.42 -1.58 -30.16
N ILE A 151 -23.43 -2.88 -29.81
CA ILE A 151 -22.95 -3.99 -30.67
C ILE A 151 -23.70 -4.03 -32.01
N GLY A 152 -24.92 -3.48 -32.09
CA GLY A 152 -25.66 -3.35 -33.34
C GLY A 152 -25.08 -2.33 -34.34
N ASN A 153 -24.28 -1.36 -33.88
CA ASN A 153 -23.84 -0.21 -34.69
C ASN A 153 -22.32 0.06 -34.69
N ASP A 154 -21.53 -0.45 -33.73
CA ASP A 154 -20.08 -0.18 -33.69
C ASP A 154 -19.27 -1.38 -33.15
N THR A 155 -18.36 -1.92 -33.95
CA THR A 155 -17.59 -3.15 -33.66
C THR A 155 -16.41 -2.93 -32.72
N GLN A 156 -16.09 -1.68 -32.34
CA GLN A 156 -14.92 -1.38 -31.51
C GLN A 156 -15.16 -1.46 -29.99
N VAL A 157 -16.41 -1.48 -29.52
CA VAL A 157 -16.73 -1.60 -28.09
C VAL A 157 -17.24 -3.00 -27.79
N THR A 158 -16.35 -3.98 -27.86
CA THR A 158 -16.68 -5.37 -27.52
C THR A 158 -16.10 -5.69 -26.14
N TYR A 159 -16.96 -5.77 -25.11
CA TYR A 159 -16.56 -6.49 -23.89
C TYR A 159 -16.32 -7.96 -24.25
N ASN A 160 -15.17 -8.51 -23.90
CA ASN A 160 -14.92 -9.94 -24.08
C ASN A 160 -15.86 -10.71 -23.13
N ASN A 161 -16.30 -11.92 -23.50
CA ASN A 161 -17.17 -12.77 -22.69
C ASN A 161 -16.67 -12.92 -21.24
N ASN A 162 -15.35 -12.92 -21.03
CA ASN A 162 -14.77 -12.96 -19.69
C ASN A 162 -15.05 -11.69 -18.87
N ASP A 163 -14.98 -10.51 -19.47
CA ASP A 163 -15.29 -9.24 -18.80
C ASP A 163 -16.77 -9.17 -18.41
N LEU A 164 -17.65 -9.79 -19.21
CA LEU A 164 -19.07 -9.92 -18.93
C LEU A 164 -19.34 -10.82 -17.74
N ILE A 165 -18.65 -11.97 -17.68
CA ILE A 165 -18.74 -12.91 -16.57
C ILE A 165 -18.28 -12.26 -15.26
N TYR A 166 -17.16 -11.51 -15.26
CA TYR A 166 -16.70 -10.82 -14.06
C TYR A 166 -17.66 -9.73 -13.59
N LYS A 167 -18.28 -8.98 -14.51
CA LYS A 167 -19.30 -7.98 -14.15
C LYS A 167 -20.57 -8.62 -13.58
N LEU A 168 -20.98 -9.78 -14.08
CA LEU A 168 -22.13 -10.52 -13.55
C LEU A 168 -21.87 -11.01 -12.12
N ILE A 169 -20.69 -11.59 -11.86
CA ILE A 169 -20.29 -12.03 -10.51
C ILE A 169 -20.25 -10.85 -9.54
N ASP A 170 -19.73 -9.69 -9.96
CA ASP A 170 -19.71 -8.47 -9.13
C ASP A 170 -21.11 -7.92 -8.84
N ILE A 171 -22.07 -8.09 -9.76
CA ILE A 171 -23.47 -7.72 -9.54
C ILE A 171 -24.15 -8.72 -8.59
N GLU A 172 -23.92 -10.02 -8.76
CA GLU A 172 -24.46 -11.07 -7.89
C GLU A 172 -24.00 -10.87 -6.44
N ASP A 173 -22.70 -10.67 -6.21
CA ASP A 173 -22.13 -10.42 -4.87
C ASP A 173 -22.69 -9.14 -4.21
N LYS A 174 -23.05 -8.12 -5.00
CA LYS A 174 -23.69 -6.90 -4.48
C LYS A 174 -25.16 -7.12 -4.14
N LEU A 175 -25.89 -7.90 -4.94
CA LEU A 175 -27.30 -8.21 -4.69
C LEU A 175 -27.45 -9.17 -3.50
N GLU A 176 -26.57 -10.16 -3.35
CA GLU A 176 -26.53 -11.08 -2.22
C GLU A 176 -26.33 -10.32 -0.90
N LYS A 177 -25.41 -9.36 -0.86
CA LYS A 177 -25.20 -8.49 0.32
C LYS A 177 -26.41 -7.64 0.70
N VAL A 178 -27.21 -7.23 -0.27
CA VAL A 178 -28.46 -6.50 -0.02
C VAL A 178 -29.55 -7.48 0.46
N GLN A 179 -29.62 -8.69 -0.09
CA GLN A 179 -30.58 -9.72 0.29
C GLN A 179 -30.36 -10.20 1.73
N ASP A 180 -29.12 -10.48 2.11
CA ASP A 180 -28.73 -10.93 3.46
C ASP A 180 -29.11 -9.94 4.58
N GLN A 181 -29.42 -8.69 4.24
CA GLN A 181 -29.85 -7.66 5.18
C GLN A 181 -31.37 -7.42 5.20
N LEU A 182 -32.09 -7.97 4.22
CA LEU A 182 -33.55 -7.91 4.12
C LEU A 182 -34.22 -9.15 4.75
N GLU A 183 -33.49 -10.26 4.87
CA GLU A 183 -33.88 -11.50 5.60
C GLU A 183 -33.53 -11.43 7.10
#